data_AF-A0AAV2GZH5-F1
#
_entry.id   AF-A0AAV2GZH5-F1
#
_cell.length_a   1.000
_cell.length_b   1.000
_cell.length_c   1.000
_cell.angle_alpha   90.00
_cell.angle_beta   90.00
_cell.angle_gamma   90.00
#
_symmetry.space_group_name_H-M   'P 1'
#
loop_
_entity.id
_entity.type
_entity.pdbx_description
1 polymer ?
#
loop_
_entity_poly.entity_id
_entity_poly.type
_entity_poly.pdbx_seq_one_letter_code
_entity_poly.pdbx_strand_id
1 'polypeptide(L)'
;EQGIISDELQHYLSLYFVGIWCSLVSLVGYVTNIINIVVFIRQGLQDSTTISLFSLSISDLGSNICTFFLGIFLVIKEMNILVEIVDWQDLSYVACSWPR
;
A
#
# COMPACT_ATOMS: atom_id res chain seq x y z
N GLU A 1 1.91 29.47 -5.47
CA GLU A 1 3.30 29.21 -5.90
C GLU A 1 3.22 28.35 -7.16
N GLN A 2 3.89 28.72 -8.25
CA GLN A 2 3.91 27.88 -9.46
C GLN A 2 4.87 26.72 -9.20
N GLY A 3 4.33 25.50 -9.12
CA GLY A 3 5.13 24.29 -8.93
C GLY A 3 6.13 24.11 -10.08
N ILE A 4 7.24 23.41 -9.82
CA ILE A 4 8.27 23.07 -10.82
C ILE A 4 7.68 22.22 -11.96
N ILE A 5 6.52 21.61 -11.74
CA ILE A 5 5.82 20.70 -12.64
C ILE A 5 4.38 21.20 -12.82
N SER A 6 3.83 21.08 -14.03
CA SER A 6 2.41 21.36 -14.32
C SER A 6 1.50 20.42 -13.54
N ASP A 7 0.37 20.91 -13.04
CA ASP A 7 -0.63 20.12 -12.31
C ASP A 7 -1.09 18.89 -13.11
N GLU A 8 -1.22 19.04 -14.43
CA GLU A 8 -1.57 17.94 -15.35
C GLU A 8 -0.48 16.85 -15.38
N LEU A 9 0.79 17.25 -15.42
CA LEU A 9 1.90 16.29 -15.42
C LEU A 9 2.03 15.60 -14.05
N GLN A 10 1.87 16.35 -12.96
CA GLN A 10 1.85 15.79 -11.61
C GLN A 10 0.72 14.74 -11.45
N HIS A 11 -0.43 15.01 -12.04
CA HIS A 11 -1.57 14.11 -12.04
C HIS A 11 -1.25 12.77 -12.74
N TYR A 12 -0.75 12.80 -13.97
CA TYR A 12 -0.37 11.59 -14.69
C TYR A 12 0.74 10.82 -13.96
N LEU A 13 1.75 11.51 -13.44
CA LEU A 13 2.82 10.87 -12.68
C LEU A 13 2.26 10.14 -11.45
N SER A 14 1.36 10.77 -10.70
CA SER A 14 0.71 10.14 -9.55
C SER A 14 -0.07 8.88 -9.96
N LEU A 15 -0.85 8.95 -11.04
CA LEU A 15 -1.62 7.82 -11.55
C LEU A 15 -0.72 6.64 -11.95
N TYR A 16 0.35 6.89 -12.70
CA TYR A 16 1.24 5.82 -13.15
C TYR A 16 2.10 5.25 -12.00
N PHE A 17 2.73 6.10 -11.20
CA PHE A 17 3.64 5.63 -10.15
C PHE A 17 2.90 5.12 -8.93
N VAL A 18 1.98 5.90 -8.37
CA VAL A 18 1.26 5.53 -7.15
C VAL A 18 0.08 4.60 -7.48
N GLY A 19 -0.71 4.95 -8.49
CA GLY A 19 -1.89 4.17 -8.86
C GLY A 19 -1.56 2.78 -9.38
N ILE A 20 -0.62 2.68 -10.33
CA ILE A 20 -0.32 1.42 -11.03
C ILE A 20 0.91 0.74 -10.44
N TRP A 21 2.09 1.37 -10.50
CA TRP A 21 3.35 0.70 -10.14
C TRP A 21 3.44 0.32 -8.66
N CYS A 22 3.14 1.25 -7.75
CA CYS A 22 3.15 0.96 -6.31
C CYS A 22 2.15 -0.14 -5.95
N SER A 23 0.97 -0.17 -6.56
CA SER A 23 -0.02 -1.24 -6.38
C SER A 23 0.54 -2.60 -6.81
N LEU A 24 1.16 -2.69 -7.98
CA LEU A 24 1.76 -3.95 -8.47
C LEU A 24 2.90 -4.43 -7.57
N VAL A 25 3.80 -3.52 -7.17
CA VAL A 25 4.91 -3.86 -6.26
C VAL A 25 4.39 -4.28 -4.89
N SER A 26 3.33 -3.64 -4.39
CA SER A 26 2.74 -3.99 -3.10
C SER A 26 2.14 -5.40 -3.09
N LEU A 27 1.66 -5.92 -4.23
CA LEU A 27 1.22 -7.31 -4.34
C LEU A 27 2.39 -8.29 -4.19
N VAL A 28 3.54 -7.96 -4.77
CA VAL A 28 4.76 -8.76 -4.59
C VAL A 28 5.16 -8.74 -3.11
N GLY A 29 5.18 -7.56 -2.50
CA GLY A 29 5.45 -7.38 -1.07
C GLY A 29 4.47 -8.14 -0.17
N TYR A 30 3.19 -8.18 -0.53
CA TYR A 30 2.17 -8.95 0.19
C TYR A 30 2.49 -10.45 0.19
N VAL A 31 2.78 -11.01 -0.98
CA VAL A 31 3.09 -12.45 -1.12
C VAL A 31 4.38 -12.80 -0.38
N THR A 32 5.45 -12.02 -0.56
CA THR A 32 6.73 -12.30 0.08
C THR A 32 6.67 -12.19 1.60
N ASN A 33 5.94 -11.21 2.14
CA ASN A 33 5.77 -11.07 3.58
C ASN A 33 4.92 -12.19 4.19
N ILE A 34 3.91 -12.71 3.48
CA ILE A 34 3.20 -13.93 3.91
C ILE A 34 4.16 -15.12 3.98
N ILE A 35 4.99 -15.32 2.95
CA ILE A 35 5.99 -16.40 2.94
C ILE A 35 6.93 -16.24 4.13
N ASN A 36 7.43 -15.03 4.39
CA ASN A 36 8.31 -14.74 5.52
C ASN A 36 7.64 -15.07 6.86
N ILE A 37 6.39 -14.65 7.07
CA ILE A 37 5.61 -14.98 8.27
C ILE A 37 5.53 -16.50 8.47
N VAL A 38 5.17 -17.26 7.43
CA VAL A 38 5.07 -18.72 7.49
C VAL A 38 6.42 -19.36 7.80
N VAL A 39 7.49 -18.88 7.16
CA VAL A 39 8.85 -19.38 7.37
C VAL A 39 9.33 -19.11 8.79
N PHE A 40 9.15 -17.89 9.32
CA PHE A 40 9.59 -17.54 10.68
C PHE A 40 8.80 -18.30 11.75
N ILE A 41 7.50 -18.54 11.55
CA ILE A 41 6.71 -19.42 12.42
C ILE A 41 7.28 -20.84 12.41
N ARG A 42 7.67 -21.36 11.24
CA ARG A 42 8.25 -22.71 11.12
C ARG A 42 9.67 -22.82 11.68
N GLN A 43 10.46 -21.75 11.62
CA GLN A 43 11.81 -21.70 12.20
C GLN A 43 11.79 -21.67 13.73
N GLY A 44 10.69 -21.19 14.33
CA GLY A 44 10.57 -21.01 15.77
C GLY A 44 11.04 -19.61 16.18
N LEU A 45 10.14 -18.86 16.81
CA LEU A 45 10.38 -17.48 17.27
C LEU A 45 11.16 -17.47 18.60
N GLN A 46 12.35 -18.06 18.61
CA GLN A 46 13.13 -18.29 19.83
C GLN A 46 14.15 -17.17 20.11
N ASP A 47 14.74 -16.63 19.04
CA ASP A 47 15.76 -15.58 19.13
C ASP A 47 15.16 -14.20 18.80
N SER A 48 15.71 -13.15 19.41
CA SER A 48 15.26 -11.77 19.21
C SER A 48 15.28 -11.34 17.75
N THR A 49 16.25 -11.81 16.97
CA THR A 49 16.34 -11.55 15.53
C THR A 49 15.14 -12.12 14.77
N THR A 50 14.78 -13.39 15.00
CA THR A 50 13.66 -14.03 14.31
C THR A 50 12.33 -13.39 14.70
N ILE A 51 12.15 -13.04 15.97
CA ILE A 51 10.99 -12.28 16.45
C ILE A 51 10.90 -10.90 15.76
N SER A 52 12.03 -10.22 15.60
CA SER A 52 12.08 -8.90 14.95
C SER A 52 11.74 -9.00 13.47
N LEU A 53 12.30 -9.98 12.74
CA LEU A 53 12.01 -10.20 11.32
C LEU A 53 10.56 -10.65 11.08
N PHE A 54 10.01 -11.44 11.99
CA PHE A 54 8.58 -11.80 11.98
C PHE A 54 7.68 -10.57 12.16
N SER A 55 7.99 -9.74 13.17
CA SER A 55 7.23 -8.51 13.44
C SER A 55 7.35 -7.50 12.29
N LEU A 56 8.53 -7.39 11.69
CA LEU A 56 8.76 -6.60 10.49
C LEU A 56 7.90 -7.09 9.32
N SER A 57 7.84 -8.40 9.10
CA SER A 57 7.01 -8.99 8.04
C SER A 57 5.51 -8.71 8.24
N ILE A 58 5.03 -8.66 9.49
CA ILE A 58 3.64 -8.25 9.80
C ILE A 58 3.43 -6.76 9.48
N SER A 59 4.37 -5.90 9.88
CA SER A 59 4.28 -4.46 9.60
C SER A 59 4.30 -4.17 8.10
N ASP A 60 5.18 -4.85 7.37
CA ASP A 60 5.30 -4.74 5.92
C ASP A 60 4.05 -5.30 5.23
N LEU A 61 3.42 -6.36 5.75
CA LEU A 61 2.19 -6.90 5.20
C LEU A 61 1.05 -5.89 5.26
N GLY A 62 0.80 -5.30 6.44
CA GLY A 62 -0.22 -4.27 6.60
C GLY A 62 0.08 -3.02 5.76
N SER A 63 1.35 -2.65 5.69
CA SER A 63 1.82 -1.58 4.81
C SER A 63 1.51 -1.86 3.34
N ASN A 64 1.78 -3.06 2.84
CA ASN A 64 1.52 -3.41 1.45
C ASN A 64 0.03 -3.40 1.13
N ILE A 65 -0.82 -3.87 2.05
CA ILE A 65 -2.28 -3.83 1.91
C ILE A 65 -2.78 -2.39 1.76
N CYS A 66 -2.34 -1.48 2.63
CA CYS A 66 -2.75 -0.07 2.55
C CYS A 66 -2.24 0.61 1.28
N THR A 67 -1.01 0.33 0.85
CA THR A 67 -0.47 0.87 -0.41
C THR A 67 -1.26 0.36 -1.62
N PHE A 68 -1.65 -0.91 -1.63
CA PHE A 68 -2.47 -1.49 -2.67
C PHE A 68 -3.82 -0.77 -2.78
N PHE A 69 -4.54 -0.61 -1.66
CA PHE A 69 -5.83 0.07 -1.66
C PHE A 69 -5.72 1.55 -2.05
N LEU A 70 -4.70 2.25 -1.59
CA LEU A 70 -4.45 3.64 -1.98
C LEU A 70 -4.33 3.80 -3.51
N GLY A 71 -3.53 2.95 -4.15
CA GLY A 71 -3.36 3.02 -5.60
C GLY A 71 -4.62 2.64 -6.37
N ILE A 72 -5.37 1.62 -5.92
CA ILE A 72 -6.67 1.26 -6.50
C ILE A 72 -7.68 2.40 -6.38
N PHE A 73 -7.80 3.04 -5.21
CA PHE A 73 -8.73 4.15 -5.03
C PHE A 73 -8.37 5.35 -5.91
N LEU A 74 -7.09 5.62 -6.08
CA LEU A 74 -6.62 6.68 -6.97
C LEU A 74 -7.03 6.40 -8.43
N VAL A 75 -6.90 5.16 -8.91
CA VAL A 75 -7.36 4.77 -10.25
C VAL A 75 -8.89 4.84 -10.40
N ILE A 76 -9.64 4.34 -9.41
CA ILE A 76 -11.12 4.36 -9.46
C ILE A 76 -11.65 5.80 -9.44
N LYS A 77 -11.08 6.66 -8.59
CA LYS A 77 -11.40 8.09 -8.54
C LYS A 77 -11.20 8.73 -9.90
N GLU A 78 -10.08 8.41 -10.56
CA GLU A 78 -9.77 8.97 -11.88
C GLU A 78 -10.71 8.49 -12.99
N MET A 79 -11.10 7.21 -12.95
CA MET A 79 -12.06 6.65 -13.90
C MET A 79 -13.51 7.14 -13.67
N ASN A 80 -13.74 7.97 -12.65
CA ASN A 80 -15.05 8.51 -12.28
C ASN A 80 -16.12 7.42 -12.01
N ILE A 81 -15.71 6.21 -11.61
CA ILE A 81 -16.60 5.04 -11.54
C ILE A 81 -17.56 5.12 -10.33
N LEU A 82 -17.22 5.86 -9.26
CA LEU A 82 -17.96 5.87 -7.98
C LEU A 82 -18.11 7.27 -7.33
N VAL A 83 -17.88 8.35 -8.08
CA VAL A 83 -17.67 9.70 -7.52
C VAL A 83 -18.85 10.27 -6.72
N GLU A 84 -20.09 9.85 -6.98
CA GLU A 84 -21.25 10.38 -6.26
C GLU A 84 -21.59 9.65 -4.94
N ILE A 85 -20.96 8.50 -4.65
CA ILE A 85 -21.37 7.64 -3.53
C ILE A 85 -20.36 7.67 -2.38
N VAL A 86 -19.10 8.02 -2.66
CA VAL A 86 -17.99 7.75 -1.74
C VAL A 86 -17.18 9.01 -1.44
N ASP A 87 -17.05 9.35 -0.15
CA ASP A 87 -16.02 10.28 0.31
C ASP A 87 -14.66 9.57 0.29
N TRP A 88 -13.79 10.01 -0.62
CA TRP A 88 -12.45 9.42 -0.82
C TRP A 88 -11.52 9.62 0.37
N GLN A 89 -11.71 10.69 1.16
CA GLN A 89 -10.88 10.96 2.32
C GLN A 89 -11.20 9.98 3.45
N ASP A 90 -12.48 9.78 3.74
CA ASP A 90 -12.91 8.81 4.76
C ASP A 90 -12.57 7.38 4.36
N LEU A 91 -12.79 7.02 3.09
CA LEU A 91 -12.46 5.68 2.60
C LEU A 91 -10.95 5.40 2.69
N SER A 92 -10.12 6.36 2.28
CA SER A 92 -8.66 6.23 2.39
C SER A 92 -8.21 6.18 3.84
N TYR A 93 -8.81 6.96 4.73
CA TYR A 93 -8.54 6.88 6.17
C TYR A 93 -8.84 5.48 6.70
N VAL A 94 -10.05 4.94 6.46
CA VAL A 94 -10.44 3.62 6.97
C VAL A 94 -9.59 2.48 6.37
N ALA A 95 -9.36 2.49 5.05
CA ALA A 95 -8.65 1.40 4.38
C ALA A 95 -7.12 1.46 4.57
N CYS A 96 -6.56 2.65 4.81
CA CYS A 96 -5.12 2.88 4.83
C CYS A 96 -4.56 3.25 6.21
N SER A 97 -5.32 3.07 7.30
CA SER A 97 -4.92 3.40 8.68
C SER A 97 -3.97 2.40 9.36
N TRP A 98 -3.28 1.53 8.60
CA TRP A 98 -2.32 0.63 9.24
C TRP A 98 -1.21 1.44 9.94
N PRO A 99 -0.94 1.18 11.23
CA PRO A 99 0.14 1.84 11.95
C PRO A 99 1.48 1.34 11.39
N ARG A 100 2.06 2.14 10.50
CA ARG A 100 3.41 1.93 9.97
C ARG A 100 4.45 2.54 10.90
#